data_AF-A0A9D0Z3B0-F1
#
_entry.id   AF-A0A9D0Z3B0-F1
#
_cell.length_a   1.000
_cell.length_b   1.000
_cell.length_c   1.000
_cell.angle_alpha   90.00
_cell.angle_beta   90.00
_cell.angle_gamma   90.00
#
_symmetry.space_group_name_H-M   'P 1'
#
loop_
_entity.id
_entity.type
_entity.pdbx_description
1 polymer ?
#
loop_
_entity_poly.entity_id
_entity_poly.type
_entity_poly.pdbx_seq_one_letter_code
_entity_poly.pdbx_strand_id
1 'polypeptide(L)'
;MEDHSHDHAYLHAHGIAHSHGHVHENQKAVLNRLARAAGHLEKVRRMVEEGHDCSEVLVQLAAVRSALDNTGKVILKDHLRHCVVDAVAAGDQSAVDDLCDAVDKFMK
;
A
#
# COMPACT_ATOMS: atom_id res chain seq x y z
N MET A 1 10.33 -36.81 1.48
CA MET A 1 11.19 -36.34 0.38
C MET A 1 10.26 -35.99 -0.75
N GLU A 2 9.78 -34.76 -0.79
CA GLU A 2 9.08 -34.23 -1.97
C GLU A 2 9.62 -32.82 -2.21
N ASP A 3 10.47 -32.78 -3.23
CA ASP A 3 11.09 -31.66 -3.88
C ASP A 3 10.04 -30.96 -4.75
N HIS A 4 9.88 -29.65 -4.56
CA HIS A 4 9.22 -28.82 -5.56
C HIS A 4 10.07 -27.56 -5.79
N SER A 5 11.18 -27.75 -6.51
CA SER A 5 11.79 -26.70 -7.30
C SER A 5 10.76 -26.19 -8.33
N HIS A 6 10.29 -24.95 -8.17
CA HIS A 6 9.64 -24.26 -9.27
C HIS A 6 10.65 -23.33 -9.92
N ASP A 7 11.25 -23.88 -10.97
CA ASP A 7 12.10 -23.23 -11.95
C ASP A 7 11.24 -22.23 -12.76
N HIS A 8 11.60 -20.94 -12.72
CA HIS A 8 11.03 -19.94 -13.61
C HIS A 8 12.13 -19.14 -14.30
N ALA A 9 12.92 -19.85 -15.10
CA ALA A 9 13.62 -19.25 -16.21
C ALA A 9 12.65 -18.99 -17.38
N TYR A 10 12.56 -17.73 -17.83
CA TYR A 10 12.53 -17.26 -19.24
C TYR A 10 11.65 -16.02 -19.52
N LEU A 11 12.37 -14.97 -19.94
CA LEU A 11 12.08 -13.97 -20.99
C LEU A 11 11.33 -12.68 -20.66
N HIS A 12 12.16 -11.63 -20.55
CA HIS A 12 11.84 -10.22 -20.69
C HIS A 12 11.43 -9.86 -22.12
N ALA A 13 10.21 -9.34 -22.27
CA ALA A 13 9.85 -8.33 -23.26
C ALA A 13 8.53 -7.68 -22.84
N HIS A 14 8.54 -6.34 -22.77
CA HIS A 14 7.40 -5.40 -22.62
C HIS A 14 7.37 -4.64 -21.30
N GLY A 15 7.61 -3.32 -21.40
CA GLY A 15 7.49 -2.31 -20.35
C GLY A 15 6.06 -2.12 -19.85
N ILE A 16 5.53 -3.18 -19.24
CA ILE A 16 4.31 -3.19 -18.46
C ILE A 16 4.76 -3.12 -17.00
N ALA A 17 4.22 -2.15 -16.25
CA ALA A 17 4.42 -2.08 -14.81
C ALA A 17 4.14 -3.47 -14.21
N HIS A 18 5.16 -4.10 -13.63
CA HIS A 18 5.03 -5.41 -13.02
C HIS A 18 4.15 -5.29 -11.76
N SER A 19 2.84 -5.47 -11.96
CA SER A 19 1.95 -5.86 -10.87
C SER A 19 2.29 -7.32 -10.55
N HIS A 20 3.33 -7.53 -9.74
CA HIS A 20 3.45 -8.80 -9.04
C HIS A 20 2.18 -8.97 -8.22
N GLY A 21 1.30 -9.87 -8.67
CA GLY A 21 0.08 -10.25 -7.97
C GLY A 21 0.43 -11.03 -6.72
N HIS A 22 1.07 -10.39 -5.74
CA HIS A 22 1.27 -10.99 -4.44
C HIS A 22 -0.07 -10.94 -3.70
N VAL A 23 -0.56 -12.10 -3.28
CA VAL A 23 -1.50 -12.17 -2.17
C VAL A 23 -0.75 -11.66 -0.96
N HIS A 24 -0.94 -10.37 -0.65
CA HIS A 24 -0.44 -9.82 0.59
C HIS A 24 -0.97 -10.69 1.73
N GLU A 25 -0.10 -11.28 2.54
CA GLU A 25 -0.51 -12.01 3.75
C GLU A 25 -1.44 -11.13 4.61
N ASN A 26 -1.23 -9.81 4.52
CA ASN A 26 -2.00 -8.76 5.16
C ASN A 26 -3.17 -8.19 4.34
N GLN A 27 -3.58 -8.77 3.21
CA GLN A 27 -4.62 -8.22 2.33
C GLN A 27 -5.91 -7.93 3.09
N LYS A 28 -6.42 -8.88 3.88
CA LYS A 28 -7.60 -8.68 4.72
C LYS A 28 -7.41 -7.56 5.75
N ALA A 29 -6.23 -7.46 6.33
CA ALA A 29 -5.92 -6.42 7.31
C ALA A 29 -5.82 -5.03 6.67
N VAL A 30 -5.32 -4.93 5.44
CA VAL A 30 -5.31 -3.69 4.64
C VAL A 30 -6.73 -3.29 4.27
N LEU A 31 -7.55 -4.22 3.75
CA LEU A 31 -8.96 -3.97 3.42
C LEU A 31 -9.75 -3.47 4.64
N ASN A 32 -9.56 -4.09 5.81
CA ASN A 32 -10.20 -3.66 7.05
C ASN A 32 -9.75 -2.24 7.50
N ARG A 33 -8.52 -1.84 7.21
CA ARG A 33 -8.03 -0.49 7.51
C ARG A 33 -8.64 0.54 6.55
N LEU A 34 -8.68 0.21 5.25
CA LEU A 34 -9.30 1.05 4.23
C LEU A 34 -10.80 1.24 4.49
N ALA A 35 -11.53 0.18 4.87
CA ALA A 35 -12.95 0.27 5.23
C ALA A 35 -13.18 1.25 6.41
N ARG A 36 -12.29 1.24 7.41
CA ARG A 36 -12.35 2.21 8.52
C ARG A 36 -12.08 3.63 8.05
N ALA A 37 -11.04 3.84 7.23
CA ALA A 37 -10.73 5.15 6.65
C ALA A 37 -11.91 5.70 5.83
N ALA A 38 -12.57 4.84 5.04
CA ALA A 38 -13.77 5.20 4.29
C ALA A 38 -14.93 5.62 5.21
N GLY A 39 -15.16 4.90 6.31
CA GLY A 39 -16.17 5.29 7.31
C GLY A 39 -15.88 6.64 7.97
N HIS A 40 -14.61 6.96 8.24
CA HIS A 40 -14.23 8.29 8.74
C HIS A 40 -14.50 9.38 7.70
N LEU A 41 -14.18 9.12 6.42
CA LEU A 41 -14.42 10.09 5.36
C LEU A 41 -15.92 10.32 5.13
N GLU A 42 -16.75 9.28 5.21
CA GLU A 42 -18.20 9.39 5.14
C GLU A 42 -18.75 10.27 6.27
N LYS A 43 -18.21 10.11 7.49
CA LYS A 43 -18.55 10.98 8.62
C LYS A 43 -18.18 12.44 8.35
N VAL A 44 -17.00 12.70 7.79
CA VAL A 44 -16.58 14.06 7.41
C VAL A 44 -17.59 14.66 6.42
N ARG A 45 -18.00 13.90 5.39
CA ARG A 45 -18.99 14.37 4.42
C ARG A 45 -20.29 14.78 5.12
N ARG A 46 -20.81 13.92 5.98
CA ARG A 46 -22.03 14.18 6.75
C ARG A 46 -21.92 15.40 7.68
N MET A 47 -20.77 15.59 8.33
CA MET A 47 -20.54 16.76 9.18
C MET A 47 -20.59 18.07 8.37
N VAL A 48 -20.09 18.06 7.13
CA VAL A 48 -20.18 19.21 6.23
C VAL A 48 -21.63 19.43 5.77
N GLU A 49 -22.34 18.37 5.39
CA GLU A 49 -23.77 18.42 4.99
C GLU A 49 -24.67 18.96 6.12
N GLU A 50 -24.37 18.59 7.37
CA GLU A 50 -25.11 19.01 8.57
C GLU A 50 -24.65 20.38 9.12
N GLY A 51 -23.61 21.00 8.56
CA GLY A 51 -23.13 22.32 8.96
C GLY A 51 -22.40 22.36 10.31
N HIS A 52 -21.64 21.30 10.66
CA HIS A 52 -20.81 21.26 11.87
C HIS A 52 -19.68 22.30 11.84
N ASP A 53 -19.11 22.58 13.02
CA ASP A 53 -18.03 23.54 13.15
C ASP A 53 -16.79 23.13 12.33
N CYS A 54 -16.17 24.12 11.68
CA CYS A 54 -15.00 23.91 10.82
C CYS A 54 -13.84 23.25 11.57
N SER A 55 -13.63 23.57 12.86
CA SER A 55 -12.55 22.98 13.64
C SER A 55 -12.80 21.49 13.91
N GLU A 56 -14.04 21.09 14.16
CA GLU A 56 -14.41 19.68 14.34
C GLU A 56 -14.25 18.86 13.05
N VAL A 57 -14.64 19.46 11.91
CA VAL A 57 -14.43 18.87 10.58
C VAL A 57 -12.95 18.66 10.31
N LEU A 58 -12.10 19.66 10.62
CA LEU A 58 -10.64 19.56 10.47
C LEU A 58 -10.03 18.46 11.35
N VAL A 59 -10.52 18.29 12.58
CA VAL A 59 -10.08 17.21 13.48
C VAL A 59 -10.44 15.83 12.90
N GLN A 60 -11.64 15.66 12.33
CA GLN A 60 -12.01 14.40 11.68
C GLN A 60 -11.23 14.14 10.39
N LEU A 61 -10.94 15.16 9.59
CA LEU A 61 -10.05 15.05 8.42
C LEU A 61 -8.64 14.59 8.83
N ALA A 62 -8.10 15.10 9.94
CA ALA A 62 -6.83 14.64 10.47
C ALA A 62 -6.87 13.15 10.88
N ALA A 63 -8.00 12.67 11.40
CA ALA A 63 -8.19 11.25 11.70
C ALA A 63 -8.22 10.39 10.42
N VAL A 64 -8.84 10.86 9.34
CA VAL A 64 -8.81 10.19 8.02
C VAL A 64 -7.37 10.10 7.52
N ARG A 65 -6.62 11.21 7.53
CA ARG A 65 -5.21 11.23 7.11
C ARG A 65 -4.37 10.24 7.91
N SER A 66 -4.50 10.24 9.24
CA SER A 66 -3.79 9.29 10.11
C SER A 66 -4.15 7.82 9.80
N ALA A 67 -5.41 7.52 9.49
CA ALA A 67 -5.83 6.18 9.09
C ALA A 67 -5.19 5.74 7.76
N LEU A 68 -5.11 6.65 6.78
CA LEU A 68 -4.43 6.40 5.50
C LEU A 68 -2.93 6.22 5.68
N ASP A 69 -2.27 7.11 6.43
CA ASP A 69 -0.82 7.03 6.73
C ASP A 69 -0.46 5.68 7.37
N ASN A 70 -1.27 5.22 8.34
CA ASN A 70 -1.06 3.93 9.00
C ASN A 70 -1.32 2.74 8.06
N THR A 71 -2.23 2.88 7.09
CA THR A 71 -2.49 1.84 6.09
C THR A 71 -1.32 1.74 5.11
N GLY A 72 -0.84 2.87 4.58
CA GLY A 72 0.31 2.91 3.69
C GLY A 72 1.58 2.34 4.35
N LYS A 73 1.82 2.64 5.62
CA LYS A 73 2.94 2.03 6.39
C LYS A 73 2.87 0.51 6.44
N VAL A 74 1.68 -0.08 6.50
CA VAL A 74 1.53 -1.54 6.51
C VAL A 74 1.83 -2.11 5.13
N ILE A 75 1.27 -1.50 4.07
CA ILE A 75 1.52 -1.91 2.68
C ILE A 75 3.02 -1.84 2.38
N LEU A 76 3.67 -0.74 2.75
CA LEU A 76 5.11 -0.56 2.54
C LEU A 76 5.94 -1.62 3.27
N LYS A 77 5.63 -1.92 4.54
CA LYS A 77 6.32 -2.98 5.29
C LYS A 77 6.16 -4.36 4.64
N ASP A 78 4.98 -4.66 4.12
CA ASP A 78 4.70 -5.92 3.44
C ASP A 78 5.49 -6.03 2.14
N HIS A 79 5.53 -4.95 1.36
CA HIS A 79 6.26 -4.89 0.10
C HIS A 79 7.78 -4.95 0.29
N LEU A 80 8.33 -4.26 1.30
CA LEU A 80 9.76 -4.34 1.65
C LEU A 80 10.20 -5.77 2.04
N ARG A 81 9.33 -6.53 2.70
CA ARG A 81 9.66 -7.88 3.19
C ARG A 81 9.65 -8.93 2.08
N HIS A 82 8.79 -8.78 1.09
CA HIS A 82 8.59 -9.79 0.05
C HIS A 82 9.25 -9.36 -1.26
N CYS A 83 8.92 -8.20 -1.80
CA CYS A 83 9.36 -7.81 -3.14
C CYS A 83 10.82 -7.34 -3.19
N VAL A 84 11.27 -6.58 -2.19
CA VAL A 84 12.64 -6.03 -2.20
C VAL A 84 13.70 -7.07 -1.88
N VAL A 85 13.40 -7.98 -0.95
CA VAL A 85 14.34 -9.06 -0.61
C VAL A 85 14.61 -9.92 -1.84
N ASP A 86 13.56 -10.26 -2.59
CA ASP A 86 13.66 -11.05 -3.82
C ASP A 86 14.36 -10.26 -4.94
N ALA A 87 14.01 -8.99 -5.13
CA ALA A 87 14.65 -8.12 -6.13
C ALA A 87 16.16 -7.94 -5.89
N VAL A 88 16.56 -7.73 -4.63
CA VAL A 88 17.98 -7.61 -4.26
C VAL A 88 18.71 -8.93 -4.48
N ALA A 89 18.09 -10.07 -4.16
CA ALA A 89 18.66 -11.39 -4.43
C ALA A 89 18.83 -11.66 -5.94
N ALA A 90 17.91 -11.15 -6.76
CA ALA A 90 17.94 -11.26 -8.22
C ALA A 90 18.83 -10.21 -8.91
N GLY A 91 19.35 -9.22 -8.18
CA GLY A 91 20.10 -8.09 -8.75
C GLY A 91 19.24 -7.12 -9.56
N ASP A 92 17.92 -7.10 -9.32
CA ASP A 92 16.98 -6.23 -10.01
C ASP A 92 16.93 -4.84 -9.36
N GLN A 93 17.83 -3.96 -9.81
CA GLN A 93 17.92 -2.59 -9.33
C GLN A 93 16.68 -1.75 -9.72
N SER A 94 16.01 -2.08 -10.83
CA SER A 94 14.84 -1.33 -11.31
C SER A 94 13.67 -1.43 -10.34
N ALA A 95 13.42 -2.64 -9.80
CA ALA A 95 12.35 -2.84 -8.82
C ALA A 95 12.59 -2.07 -7.51
N VAL A 96 13.86 -1.86 -7.12
CA VAL A 96 14.23 -1.07 -5.95
C VAL A 96 13.97 0.42 -6.21
N ASP A 97 14.37 0.92 -7.39
CA ASP A 97 14.18 2.31 -7.77
C ASP A 97 12.69 2.68 -7.87
N ASP A 98 11.86 1.79 -8.45
CA ASP A 98 10.40 1.96 -8.53
C ASP A 98 9.74 2.07 -7.15
N LEU A 99 10.24 1.31 -6.17
CA LEU A 99 9.77 1.41 -4.80
C LEU A 99 10.18 2.73 -4.15
N CYS A 100 11.43 3.17 -4.34
CA CYS A 100 11.90 4.46 -3.84
C CYS A 100 11.01 5.60 -4.37
N ASP A 101 10.67 5.57 -5.65
CA ASP A 101 9.74 6.52 -6.28
C ASP A 101 8.34 6.49 -5.65
N ALA A 102 7.83 5.30 -5.34
CA ALA A 102 6.53 5.15 -4.68
C ALA A 102 6.54 5.68 -3.25
N VAL A 103 7.63 5.45 -2.50
CA VAL A 103 7.82 5.96 -1.13
C VAL A 103 7.90 7.49 -1.13
N ASP A 104 8.67 8.07 -2.04
CA ASP A 104 8.79 9.53 -2.16
C ASP A 104 7.45 10.21 -2.47
N LYS A 105 6.58 9.57 -3.25
CA LYS A 105 5.22 10.06 -3.51
C LYS A 105 4.33 9.93 -2.27
N PHE A 106 4.50 8.88 -1.47
CA PHE A 106 3.70 8.65 -0.26
C PHE A 106 4.10 9.57 0.91
N MET A 107 5.36 10.00 0.97
CA MET A 107 5.87 10.86 2.05
C MET A 107 5.65 12.37 1.82
N LYS A 108 5.21 12.77 0.62
CA LYS A 108 4.81 14.16 0.32
C LYS A 108 3.47 14.51 0.96
#